data_AF-A0A6N7WQ57-F1
#
_entry.id   AF-A0A6N7WQ57-F1
#
_cell.length_a   1.000
_cell.length_b   1.000
_cell.length_c   1.000
_cell.angle_alpha   90.00
_cell.angle_beta   90.00
_cell.angle_gamma   90.00
#
_symmetry.space_group_name_H-M   'P 1'
#
loop_
_entity.id
_entity.type
_entity.pdbx_description
1 polymer ?
#
loop_
_entity_poly.entity_id
_entity_poly.type
_entity_poly.pdbx_seq_one_letter_code
_entity_poly.pdbx_strand_id
1 'polypeptide(L)' 'DTDKNINRHIAKVRCRVEHVFGFIENSMKGSTFRGIGMDRANTNVTLTNLLYNIFRFEQIKRLGLKSWA' A
#
# COMPACT_ATOMS: atom_id res chain seq x y z
N ASP A 1 1.91 -2.33 -31.44
CA ASP A 1 2.00 -1.22 -30.46
C ASP A 1 0.91 -1.22 -29.40
N THR A 2 -0.28 -1.76 -29.69
CA THR A 2 -1.40 -1.90 -28.75
C THR A 2 -1.02 -2.61 -27.44
N ASP A 3 -0.31 -3.74 -27.52
CA ASP A 3 0.10 -4.50 -26.33
C ASP A 3 1.10 -3.75 -25.43
N LYS A 4 2.00 -2.97 -26.04
CA LYS A 4 2.97 -2.15 -25.29
C LYS A 4 2.25 -1.07 -24.46
N ASN A 5 1.21 -0.47 -25.02
CA ASN A 5 0.41 0.54 -24.33
C ASN A 5 -0.41 -0.07 -23.19
N ILE A 6 -1.00 -1.25 -23.39
CA ILE A 6 -1.71 -2.00 -22.35
C ILE A 6 -0.76 -2.36 -21.21
N ASN A 7 0.41 -2.92 -21.53
CA ASN A 7 1.42 -3.29 -20.55
C ASN A 7 1.92 -2.08 -19.74
N ARG A 8 2.09 -0.91 -20.39
CA ARG A 8 2.45 0.33 -19.69
C ARG A 8 1.39 0.77 -18.69
N HIS A 9 0.11 0.64 -19.04
CA HIS A 9 -0.99 0.94 -18.13
C HIS A 9 -1.01 0.00 -16.92
N ILE A 10 -0.89 -1.30 -17.17
CA ILE A 10 -0.84 -2.34 -16.12
C ILE A 10 0.36 -2.11 -15.19
N ALA A 11 1.54 -1.85 -15.74
CA ALA A 11 2.75 -1.59 -14.97
C ALA A 11 2.62 -0.35 -14.06
N LYS A 12 1.96 0.72 -14.55
CA LYS A 12 1.71 1.93 -13.76
C LYS A 12 0.82 1.65 -12.54
N VAL A 13 -0.19 0.79 -12.69
CA VAL A 13 -1.05 0.37 -11.58
C VAL A 13 -0.29 -0.56 -10.64
N ARG A 14 0.40 -1.57 -11.17
CA ARG A 14 1.18 -2.54 -10.39
C ARG A 14 2.21 -1.88 -9.49
N CYS A 15 2.99 -0.92 -10.01
CA CYS A 15 4.00 -0.21 -9.23
C CYS A 15 3.41 0.46 -7.98
N ARG A 16 2.19 1.00 -8.07
CA ARG A 16 1.51 1.62 -6.92
C ARG A 16 1.10 0.57 -5.89
N VAL A 17 0.56 -0.56 -6.36
CA VAL A 17 0.15 -1.68 -5.51
C VAL A 17 1.35 -2.31 -4.80
N GLU A 18 2.39 -2.65 -5.57
CA GLU A 18 3.63 -3.25 -5.07
C GLU A 18 4.35 -2.35 -4.06
N HIS A 19 4.29 -1.03 -4.22
CA HIS A 19 4.84 -0.10 -3.24
C HIS A 19 4.12 -0.18 -1.89
N VAL A 20 2.79 -0.25 -1.88
CA VAL A 20 2.00 -0.39 -0.63
C VAL A 20 2.33 -1.71 0.06
N PHE A 21 2.25 -2.82 -0.67
CA PHE A 21 2.54 -4.15 -0.13
C PHE A 21 4.00 -4.29 0.31
N GLY A 22 4.94 -3.74 -0.44
CA GLY A 22 6.35 -3.71 -0.07
C GLY A 22 6.61 -2.96 1.23
N PHE A 23 5.88 -1.87 1.50
CA PHE A 23 5.98 -1.17 2.78
C PHE A 23 5.37 -1.98 3.93
N ILE A 24 4.20 -2.58 3.70
CA ILE A 24 3.54 -3.43 4.71
C ILE A 24 4.44 -4.60 5.11
N GLU A 25 5.03 -5.28 4.13
CA GLU A 25 5.89 -6.45 4.39
C GLU A 25 7.17 -6.07 5.12
N ASN A 26 7.86 -5.03 4.67
CA ASN A 26 9.17 -4.66 5.22
C ASN A 26 9.08 -3.86 6.53
N SER A 27 8.10 -2.95 6.66
CA SER A 27 8.02 -2.00 7.78
C SER A 27 6.90 -2.28 8.77
N MET A 28 5.83 -2.97 8.36
CA MET A 28 4.65 -3.22 9.20
C MET A 28 4.54 -4.66 9.71
N LYS A 29 5.65 -5.43 9.63
CA LYS A 29 5.75 -6.83 10.09
C LYS A 29 4.84 -7.81 9.35
N GLY A 30 4.58 -7.54 8.07
CA GLY A 30 3.89 -8.48 7.20
C GLY A 30 2.38 -8.25 7.07
N SER A 31 1.79 -8.91 6.09
CA SER A 31 0.37 -8.80 5.73
C SER A 31 -0.52 -9.92 6.28
N THR A 32 0.05 -10.85 7.05
CA THR A 32 -0.68 -12.04 7.52
C THR A 32 -1.24 -11.86 8.92
N PHE A 33 -2.53 -12.17 9.09
CA PHE A 33 -3.18 -12.22 10.39
C PHE A 33 -3.45 -13.67 10.79
N ARG A 34 -2.92 -14.10 11.94
CA ARG A 34 -3.13 -15.43 12.52
C ARG A 34 -3.97 -15.30 13.80
N GLY A 35 -5.29 -15.24 13.63
CA GLY A 35 -6.24 -15.18 14.73
C GLY A 35 -7.63 -15.69 14.34
N ILE A 36 -8.42 -16.07 15.34
CA ILE A 36 -9.79 -16.58 15.14
C ILE A 36 -10.76 -15.40 15.04
N GLY A 37 -11.62 -15.42 14.02
CA GLY A 37 -12.74 -14.48 13.83
C GLY A 37 -12.54 -13.54 12.64
N MET A 38 -13.52 -13.50 11.73
CA MET A 38 -13.51 -12.67 10.53
C MET A 38 -13.50 -11.17 10.86
N ASP A 39 -14.25 -10.74 11.86
CA ASP A 39 -14.31 -9.34 12.27
C ASP A 39 -12.95 -8.80 12.74
N ARG A 40 -12.16 -9.66 13.40
CA ARG A 40 -10.79 -9.32 13.82
C ARG A 40 -9.85 -9.22 12.63
N ALA A 41 -9.97 -10.12 11.66
CA ALA A 41 -9.20 -10.06 10.42
C ALA A 41 -9.53 -8.78 9.64
N ASN A 42 -10.81 -8.46 9.48
CA ASN A 42 -11.28 -7.23 8.82
C ASN A 42 -10.76 -5.97 9.52
N THR A 43 -10.82 -5.95 10.85
CA THR A 43 -10.29 -4.83 11.65
C THR A 43 -8.78 -4.69 11.47
N ASN A 44 -8.04 -5.79 11.49
CA ASN A 44 -6.58 -5.78 11.30
C ASN A 44 -6.18 -5.25 9.91
N VAL A 45 -6.85 -5.69 8.85
CA VAL A 45 -6.65 -5.18 7.48
C VAL A 45 -6.96 -3.67 7.42
N THR A 46 -8.06 -3.24 8.03
CA THR A 46 -8.45 -1.83 8.07
C THR A 46 -7.41 -0.98 8.79
N LEU A 47 -6.93 -1.43 9.95
CA LEU A 47 -5.88 -0.76 10.73
C LEU A 47 -4.56 -0.69 9.96
N THR A 48 -4.17 -1.77 9.28
CA THR A 48 -2.95 -1.81 8.45
C THR A 48 -3.02 -0.78 7.33
N ASN A 49 -4.15 -0.70 6.63
CA ASN A 49 -4.36 0.28 5.57
C ASN A 49 -4.35 1.73 6.11
N LEU A 50 -4.98 1.97 7.26
CA LEU A 50 -4.98 3.27 7.90
C LEU A 50 -3.56 3.70 8.30
N LEU A 51 -2.82 2.81 8.95
CA LEU A 51 -1.44 3.06 9.37
C LEU A 51 -0.54 3.32 8.16
N TYR A 52 -0.66 2.55 7.07
CA TYR A 52 0.06 2.84 5.83
C TYR A 52 -0.19 4.27 5.35
N ASN A 53 -1.44 4.71 5.33
CA ASN A 53 -1.80 6.08 4.90
C ASN A 53 -1.17 7.15 5.80
N ILE A 54 -1.14 6.93 7.11
CA ILE A 54 -0.52 7.85 8.08
C ILE A 54 1.01 7.93 7.85
N PHE A 55 1.69 6.78 7.75
CA PHE A 55 3.12 6.74 7.46
C PHE A 55 3.43 7.42 6.13
N ARG A 56 2.62 7.15 5.10
CA ARG A 56 2.79 7.76 3.78
C ARG A 56 2.65 9.28 3.86
N PHE A 57 1.67 9.77 4.59
CA PHE A 57 1.47 11.21 4.80
C PHE A 57 2.65 11.85 5.54
N GLU A 58 3.12 11.23 6.64
CA GLU A 58 4.29 11.70 7.39
C GLU A 58 5.51 11.80 6.48
N GLN A 59 5.78 10.77 5.67
CA GLN A 59 6.92 10.76 4.75
C GLN A 59 6.80 11.87 3.70
N ILE A 60 5.61 12.09 3.14
CA ILE A 60 5.37 13.17 2.16
C ILE A 60 5.69 14.52 2.80
N LYS A 61 5.21 14.75 4.02
CA LYS A 61 5.42 16.03 4.73
C LYS A 61 6.87 16.22 5.15
N ARG A 62 7.48 15.21 5.78
CA ARG A 62 8.87 15.25 6.25
C ARG A 62 9.88 15.43 5.12
N LEU A 63 9.66 14.77 3.99
CA LEU A 63 10.57 14.81 2.84
C LEU A 63 10.23 15.91 1.81
N GLY A 64 9.16 16.69 2.05
CA GLY A 64 8.72 17.73 1.10
C GLY A 64 8.35 17.19 -0.28
N LEU A 65 7.86 15.95 -0.36
CA LEU A 65 7.49 15.33 -1.62
C LEU A 65 6.23 15.99 -2.19
N LYS A 66 6.12 16.05 -3.52
CA LYS A 66 4.90 16.52 -4.18
C LYS A 66 3.74 15.59 -3.81
N SER A 67 2.83 16.09 -2.97
CA SER A 67 1.52 15.49 -2.81
C SER A 67 0.70 15.72 -4.07
N TRP A 68 -0.27 14.85 -4.35
CA TRP A 68 -1.20 14.99 -5.48
C TRP A 68 -2.24 16.11 -5.29
N ALA A 69 -2.01 17.01 -4.34
CA ALA A 69 -2.83 18.19 -4.07
C ALA A 69 -2.25 19.40 -4.79
#